data_AF-A0A6N8GN28-F1
#
_entry.id   AF-A0A6N8GN28-F1
#
_cell.length_a   1.000
_cell.length_b   1.000
_cell.length_c   1.000
_cell.angle_alpha   90.00
_cell.angle_beta   90.00
_cell.angle_gamma   90.00
#
_symmetry.space_group_name_H-M   'P 1'
#
loop_
_entity.id
_entity.type
_entity.pdbx_description
1 polymer ?
#
loop_
_entity_poly.entity_id
_entity_poly.type
_entity_poly.pdbx_seq_one_letter_code
_entity_poly.pdbx_strand_id
1 'polypeptide(L)'
;MSHSVGPSTGGTSGAGAERTDPGTASILDVVKVFGRLLPKQLKDEAQLAKIELTEKAKTLGKGAAFVVVGLVFLLLATIALVGAAIAGLSQVMPAWLAALLLGVLFLIVLVVAALIGVATIKKAMPLVPRKAVFGLKYDLGVVKEGSAYTEGRVQREEQLARERKEQERREAAQDPSRQKPPAPTEEQLRHRLKLRREHLKTLRDDVQGRAETIQSTTKGFVDRTSRTVRTTPKDVKSLLAQGGGTRSGAGQSGLGERWQPLTVLAVAGSAFLVFLRRLFR
;
A
#
# COMPACT_ATOMS: atom_id res chain seq x y z
N MET A 1 -38.23 39.86 36.60
CA MET A 1 -38.58 40.60 35.37
C MET A 1 -39.21 39.62 34.41
N SER A 2 -40.53 39.68 34.37
CA SER A 2 -41.47 38.85 33.62
C SER A 2 -41.64 39.41 32.20
N HIS A 3 -41.41 38.59 31.18
CA HIS A 3 -41.82 38.92 29.82
C HIS A 3 -42.99 38.04 29.38
N SER A 4 -44.07 38.74 29.06
CA SER A 4 -45.38 38.32 28.60
C SER A 4 -45.33 37.70 27.20
N VAL A 5 -45.95 36.53 27.06
CA VAL A 5 -46.34 35.95 25.77
C VAL A 5 -47.75 36.43 25.44
N GLY A 6 -47.92 37.09 24.30
CA GLY A 6 -49.22 37.37 23.69
C GLY A 6 -49.40 36.55 22.40
N PRO A 7 -50.62 36.14 22.03
CA PRO A 7 -50.86 35.28 20.88
C PRO A 7 -51.08 36.09 19.60
N SER A 8 -50.37 35.75 18.53
CA SER A 8 -50.69 36.17 17.17
C SER A 8 -51.43 35.05 16.44
N THR A 9 -52.74 35.24 16.28
CA THR A 9 -53.59 34.45 15.38
C THR A 9 -53.45 34.97 13.94
N GLY A 10 -53.22 34.08 12.99
CA GLY A 10 -53.31 34.39 11.57
C GLY A 10 -52.80 33.24 10.69
N GLY A 11 -53.72 32.44 10.15
CA GLY A 11 -53.37 31.36 9.23
C GLY A 11 -54.61 30.58 8.79
N THR A 12 -55.26 31.10 7.76
CA THR A 12 -56.45 30.54 7.12
C THR A 12 -56.17 29.24 6.36
N SER A 13 -57.21 28.40 6.35
CA SER A 13 -57.41 27.18 5.56
C SER A 13 -56.87 27.24 4.12
N GLY A 14 -56.23 26.15 3.71
CA GLY A 14 -55.76 25.90 2.34
C GLY A 14 -55.41 24.43 2.18
N ALA A 15 -56.45 23.61 1.97
CA ALA A 15 -56.34 22.20 1.64
C ALA A 15 -55.51 22.01 0.36
N GLY A 16 -54.50 21.16 0.47
CA GLY A 16 -53.61 20.77 -0.63
C GLY A 16 -52.53 19.83 -0.13
N ALA A 17 -52.87 18.91 0.78
CA ALA A 17 -51.99 17.82 1.15
C ALA A 17 -51.92 16.85 -0.04
N GLU A 18 -51.01 17.14 -0.96
CA GLU A 18 -50.50 16.15 -1.92
C GLU A 18 -49.76 15.09 -1.08
N ARG A 19 -50.52 14.09 -0.62
CA ARG A 19 -49.97 12.88 -0.02
C ARG A 19 -49.25 12.13 -1.14
N THR A 20 -47.96 12.41 -1.28
CA THR A 20 -47.03 11.52 -1.97
C THR A 20 -46.71 10.38 -1.01
N ASP A 21 -47.10 9.17 -1.40
CA ASP A 21 -46.96 7.95 -0.60
C ASP A 21 -45.49 7.73 -0.15
N PRO A 22 -45.18 7.71 1.17
CA PRO A 22 -43.81 7.56 1.67
C PRO A 22 -43.27 6.11 1.65
N GLY A 23 -43.97 5.18 0.99
CA GLY A 23 -43.73 3.74 1.16
C GLY A 23 -42.68 3.10 0.25
N THR A 24 -42.33 3.70 -0.90
CA THR A 24 -41.56 2.99 -1.94
C THR A 24 -40.40 3.77 -2.55
N ALA A 25 -40.29 5.07 -2.27
CA ALA A 25 -39.07 5.86 -2.56
C ALA A 25 -37.96 5.66 -1.50
N SER A 26 -38.25 4.97 -0.39
CA SER A 26 -37.45 5.06 0.85
C SER A 26 -36.16 4.23 0.90
N ILE A 27 -35.99 3.18 0.10
CA ILE A 27 -34.79 2.31 0.17
C ILE A 27 -33.83 2.57 -1.01
N LEU A 28 -34.37 2.74 -2.21
CA LEU A 28 -33.56 3.06 -3.38
C LEU A 28 -32.93 4.45 -3.28
N ASP A 29 -33.62 5.46 -2.75
CA ASP A 29 -33.03 6.78 -2.57
C ASP A 29 -31.98 6.79 -1.47
N VAL A 30 -32.14 5.99 -0.41
CA VAL A 30 -31.10 5.83 0.63
C VAL A 30 -29.85 5.19 0.04
N VAL A 31 -29.95 4.11 -0.75
CA VAL A 31 -28.79 3.50 -1.43
C VAL A 31 -28.13 4.49 -2.40
N LYS A 32 -28.93 5.29 -3.12
CA LYS A 32 -28.44 6.30 -4.08
C LYS A 32 -27.75 7.48 -3.39
N VAL A 33 -28.23 7.88 -2.21
CA VAL A 33 -27.64 8.91 -1.36
C VAL A 33 -26.37 8.38 -0.69
N PHE A 34 -26.38 7.19 -0.11
CA PHE A 34 -25.17 6.54 0.44
C PHE A 34 -24.08 6.34 -0.61
N GLY A 35 -24.42 5.88 -1.82
CA GLY A 35 -23.49 5.73 -2.93
C GLY A 35 -22.89 7.06 -3.43
N ARG A 36 -23.56 8.18 -3.14
CA ARG A 36 -23.08 9.53 -3.51
C ARG A 36 -22.27 10.20 -2.39
N LEU A 37 -22.55 9.90 -1.11
CA LEU A 37 -21.87 10.51 0.04
C LEU A 37 -20.65 9.72 0.52
N LEU A 38 -20.67 8.39 0.50
CA LEU A 38 -19.54 7.56 0.94
C LEU A 38 -18.21 7.88 0.21
N PRO A 39 -18.18 8.07 -1.13
CA PRO A 39 -16.95 8.41 -1.82
C PRO A 39 -16.41 9.78 -1.43
N LYS A 40 -17.29 10.72 -1.07
CA LYS A 40 -16.90 12.06 -0.61
C LYS A 40 -16.31 12.00 0.79
N GLN A 41 -16.96 11.31 1.73
CA GLN A 41 -16.44 11.10 3.08
C GLN A 41 -15.08 10.38 3.07
N LEU A 42 -14.94 9.30 2.30
CA LEU A 42 -13.67 8.60 2.18
C LEU A 42 -12.58 9.50 1.60
N LYS A 43 -12.92 10.36 0.63
CA LYS A 43 -11.98 11.33 0.07
C LYS A 43 -11.59 12.39 1.11
N ASP A 44 -12.53 12.87 1.89
CA ASP A 44 -12.30 13.90 2.91
C ASP A 44 -11.47 13.35 4.07
N GLU A 45 -11.77 12.13 4.56
CA GLU A 45 -10.93 11.44 5.55
C GLU A 45 -9.54 11.12 5.01
N ALA A 46 -9.42 10.69 3.75
CA ALA A 46 -8.12 10.49 3.13
C ALA A 46 -7.34 11.81 3.00
N GLN A 47 -8.00 12.92 2.72
CA GLN A 47 -7.38 14.24 2.67
C GLN A 47 -6.92 14.71 4.06
N LEU A 48 -7.74 14.50 5.08
CA LEU A 48 -7.39 14.82 6.46
C LEU A 48 -6.21 13.98 6.95
N ALA A 49 -6.27 12.66 6.74
CA ALA A 49 -5.17 11.74 7.02
C ALA A 49 -3.89 12.14 6.27
N LYS A 50 -4.00 12.59 5.02
CA LYS A 50 -2.84 13.06 4.24
C LYS A 50 -2.23 14.32 4.85
N ILE A 51 -3.02 15.28 5.29
CA ILE A 51 -2.53 16.51 5.93
C ILE A 51 -1.80 16.15 7.23
N GLU A 52 -2.45 15.37 8.09
CA GLU A 52 -1.89 14.96 9.38
C GLU A 52 -0.61 14.13 9.20
N LEU A 53 -0.62 13.15 8.28
CA LEU A 53 0.57 12.36 7.94
C LEU A 53 1.69 13.22 7.37
N THR A 54 1.37 14.23 6.55
CA THR A 54 2.39 15.12 5.97
C THR A 54 3.03 16.01 7.04
N GLU A 55 2.26 16.52 8.00
CA GLU A 55 2.78 17.29 9.12
C GLU A 55 3.65 16.44 10.03
N LYS A 56 3.18 15.23 10.41
CA LYS A 56 3.98 14.29 11.20
C LYS A 56 5.23 13.84 10.43
N ALA A 57 5.13 13.60 9.13
CA ALA A 57 6.25 13.23 8.28
C ALA A 57 7.27 14.35 8.13
N LYS A 58 6.86 15.63 8.06
CA LYS A 58 7.79 16.77 8.03
C LYS A 58 8.59 16.88 9.33
N THR A 59 7.92 16.74 10.48
CA THR A 59 8.57 16.83 11.79
C THR A 59 9.51 15.64 12.01
N LEU A 60 9.04 14.42 11.70
CA LEU A 60 9.88 13.22 11.75
C LEU A 60 11.02 13.28 10.74
N GLY A 61 10.77 13.81 9.54
CA GLY A 61 11.75 13.98 8.48
C GLY A 61 12.88 14.94 8.84
N LYS A 62 12.57 16.06 9.51
CA LYS A 62 13.59 16.97 10.05
C LYS A 62 14.45 16.26 11.10
N GLY A 63 13.83 15.53 12.03
CA GLY A 63 14.55 14.73 13.02
C GLY A 63 15.45 13.68 12.38
N ALA A 64 14.93 12.93 11.40
CA ALA A 64 15.68 11.94 10.65
C ALA A 64 16.86 12.56 9.88
N ALA A 65 16.71 13.76 9.32
CA ALA A 65 17.80 14.45 8.64
C ALA A 65 18.96 14.77 9.59
N PHE A 66 18.68 15.29 10.79
CA PHE A 66 19.72 15.53 11.81
C PHE A 66 20.38 14.24 12.29
N VAL A 67 19.62 13.15 12.42
CA VAL A 67 20.18 11.82 12.74
C VAL A 67 21.15 11.36 11.65
N VAL A 68 20.79 11.50 10.37
CA VAL A 68 21.67 11.13 9.25
C VAL A 68 22.96 11.95 9.28
N VAL A 69 22.86 13.28 9.46
CA VAL A 69 24.03 14.15 9.60
C VAL A 69 24.89 13.72 10.79
N GLY A 70 24.28 13.48 11.94
CA GLY A 70 24.97 13.00 13.15
C GLY A 70 25.68 11.67 12.92
N LEU A 71 25.06 10.71 12.21
CA LEU A 71 25.67 9.43 11.86
C LEU A 71 26.87 9.59 10.92
N VAL A 72 26.82 10.54 9.97
CA VAL A 72 27.97 10.86 9.10
C VAL A 72 29.13 11.41 9.92
N PHE A 73 28.88 12.38 10.82
CA PHE A 73 29.94 12.91 11.70
C PHE A 73 30.48 11.86 12.66
N LEU A 74 29.61 11.00 13.20
CA LEU A 74 30.01 9.87 14.05
C LEU A 74 30.92 8.90 13.28
N LEU A 75 30.60 8.59 12.03
CA LEU A 75 31.43 7.76 11.16
C LEU A 75 32.82 8.40 10.95
N LEU A 76 32.86 9.69 10.59
CA LEU A 76 34.11 10.42 10.39
C LEU A 76 34.96 10.46 11.66
N ALA A 77 34.34 10.75 12.81
CA ALA A 77 35.00 10.74 14.11
C ALA A 77 35.56 9.35 14.46
N THR A 78 34.80 8.29 14.16
CA THR A 78 35.25 6.91 14.37
C THR A 78 36.47 6.58 13.51
N ILE A 79 36.47 6.96 12.22
CA ILE A 79 37.62 6.76 11.33
C ILE A 79 38.86 7.50 11.86
N ALA A 80 38.69 8.75 12.29
CA ALA A 80 39.78 9.54 12.87
C ALA A 80 40.33 8.91 14.15
N LEU A 81 39.46 8.42 15.04
CA LEU A 81 39.86 7.73 16.28
C LEU A 81 40.59 6.41 16.01
N VAL A 82 40.13 5.63 15.03
CA VAL A 82 40.82 4.41 14.60
C VAL A 82 42.20 4.74 14.06
N GLY A 83 42.32 5.77 13.20
CA GLY A 83 43.61 6.25 12.71
C GLY A 83 44.54 6.72 13.82
N ALA A 84 44.03 7.50 14.77
CA ALA A 84 44.78 7.96 15.95
C ALA A 84 45.24 6.80 16.83
N ALA A 85 44.40 5.77 17.04
CA ALA A 85 44.75 4.58 17.78
C ALA A 85 45.87 3.79 17.09
N ILE A 86 45.80 3.60 15.77
CA ILE A 86 46.87 2.94 14.99
C ILE A 86 48.17 3.75 15.08
N ALA A 87 48.09 5.08 14.90
CA ALA A 87 49.25 5.96 14.99
C ALA A 87 49.89 5.92 16.39
N GLY A 88 49.08 5.99 17.46
CA GLY A 88 49.58 5.91 18.83
C GLY A 88 50.23 4.57 19.13
N LEU A 89 49.62 3.46 18.69
CA LEU A 89 50.16 2.13 18.89
C LEU A 89 51.41 1.88 18.03
N SER A 90 51.54 2.57 16.90
CA SER A 90 52.72 2.49 16.03
C SER A 90 54.00 3.01 16.68
N GLN A 91 53.90 3.78 17.78
CA GLN A 91 55.06 4.26 18.53
C GLN A 91 55.76 3.12 19.30
N VAL A 92 55.04 2.03 19.62
CA VAL A 92 55.58 0.89 20.38
C VAL A 92 55.77 -0.37 19.54
N MET A 93 55.16 -0.45 18.35
CA MET A 93 55.27 -1.60 17.44
C MET A 93 55.11 -1.16 15.97
N PRO A 94 55.48 -1.99 14.98
CA PRO A 94 55.29 -1.65 13.57
C PRO A 94 53.83 -1.34 13.21
N ALA A 95 53.61 -0.32 12.36
CA ALA A 95 52.26 0.18 12.03
C ALA A 95 51.34 -0.90 11.44
N TRP A 96 51.88 -1.85 10.66
CA TRP A 96 51.11 -2.95 10.09
C TRP A 96 50.57 -3.89 11.18
N LEU A 97 51.35 -4.13 12.25
CA LEU A 97 50.94 -4.98 13.37
C LEU A 97 49.89 -4.28 14.23
N ALA A 98 50.06 -2.98 14.47
CA ALA A 98 49.08 -2.15 15.15
C ALA A 98 47.71 -2.17 14.44
N ALA A 99 47.70 -2.01 13.12
CA ALA A 99 46.48 -2.08 12.32
C ALA A 99 45.81 -3.47 12.38
N LEU A 100 46.60 -4.56 12.35
CA LEU A 100 46.07 -5.92 12.48
C LEU A 100 45.45 -6.17 13.87
N LEU A 101 46.11 -5.76 14.95
CA LEU A 101 45.58 -5.93 16.30
C LEU A 101 44.25 -5.19 16.49
N LEU A 102 44.20 -3.93 16.05
CA LEU A 102 42.98 -3.15 16.14
C LEU A 102 41.88 -3.74 15.24
N GLY A 103 42.23 -4.24 14.05
CA GLY A 103 41.32 -4.96 13.16
C GLY A 103 40.71 -6.20 13.80
N VAL A 104 41.53 -7.02 14.48
CA VAL A 104 41.05 -8.20 15.22
C VAL A 104 40.12 -7.79 16.36
N LEU A 105 40.43 -6.73 17.10
CA LEU A 105 39.57 -6.20 18.17
C LEU A 105 38.19 -5.81 17.62
N PHE A 106 38.14 -5.06 16.51
CA PHE A 106 36.88 -4.68 15.86
C PHE A 106 36.10 -5.90 15.33
N LEU A 107 36.80 -6.91 14.80
CA LEU A 107 36.15 -8.14 14.33
C LEU A 107 35.45 -8.88 15.48
N ILE A 108 36.10 -8.97 16.64
CA ILE A 108 35.50 -9.59 17.85
C ILE A 108 34.25 -8.83 18.27
N VAL A 109 34.34 -7.49 18.36
CA VAL A 109 33.18 -6.65 18.71
C VAL A 109 32.04 -6.84 17.72
N LEU A 110 32.33 -6.90 16.42
CA LEU A 110 31.35 -7.09 15.36
C LEU A 110 30.66 -8.46 15.47
N VAL A 111 31.41 -9.53 15.73
CA VAL A 111 30.86 -10.87 15.96
C VAL A 111 29.95 -10.87 17.19
N VAL A 112 30.36 -10.28 18.31
CA VAL A 112 29.53 -10.21 19.52
C VAL A 112 28.25 -9.42 19.27
N ALA A 113 28.35 -8.25 18.63
CA ALA A 113 27.19 -7.43 18.26
C ALA A 113 26.23 -8.17 17.31
N ALA A 114 26.77 -8.89 16.32
CA ALA A 114 25.98 -9.70 15.39
C ALA A 114 25.28 -10.86 16.11
N LEU A 115 25.96 -11.54 17.04
CA LEU A 115 25.34 -12.61 17.85
C LEU A 115 24.21 -12.07 18.72
N ILE A 116 24.41 -10.93 19.38
CA ILE A 116 23.36 -10.26 20.17
C ILE A 116 22.19 -9.86 19.27
N GLY A 117 22.46 -9.25 18.11
CA GLY A 117 21.43 -8.84 17.14
C GLY A 117 20.63 -10.02 16.59
N VAL A 118 21.30 -11.11 16.23
CA VAL A 118 20.64 -12.34 15.79
C VAL A 118 19.82 -12.95 16.95
N ALA A 119 20.34 -12.93 18.18
CA ALA A 119 19.61 -13.44 19.34
C ALA A 119 18.35 -12.60 19.65
N THR A 120 18.41 -11.28 19.57
CA THR A 120 17.25 -10.41 19.76
C THR A 120 16.22 -10.57 18.64
N ILE A 121 16.65 -10.65 17.38
CA ILE A 121 15.75 -10.92 16.24
C ILE A 121 15.07 -12.28 16.40
N LYS A 122 15.82 -13.32 16.81
CA LYS A 122 15.25 -14.66 17.06
C LYS A 122 14.22 -14.64 18.20
N LYS A 123 14.48 -13.89 19.27
CA LYS A 123 13.51 -13.70 20.38
C LYS A 123 12.27 -12.94 19.94
N ALA A 124 12.38 -12.03 18.97
CA ALA A 124 11.26 -11.29 18.40
C ALA A 124 10.44 -12.10 17.37
N MET A 125 10.82 -13.34 17.04
CA MET A 125 10.02 -14.22 16.19
C MET A 125 8.93 -14.97 16.99
N PRO A 126 7.70 -15.10 16.45
CA PRO A 126 7.34 -14.93 15.05
C PRO A 126 6.96 -13.49 14.68
N LEU A 127 7.73 -12.86 13.76
CA LEU A 127 7.39 -11.58 13.13
C LEU A 127 6.10 -11.65 12.27
N VAL A 128 5.50 -12.83 12.14
CA VAL A 128 4.19 -13.00 11.55
C VAL A 128 3.15 -12.56 12.59
N PRO A 129 2.44 -11.43 12.40
CA PRO A 129 1.41 -10.98 13.33
C PRO A 129 0.27 -11.99 13.33
N ARG A 130 0.34 -12.99 14.23
CA ARG A 130 -0.58 -14.14 14.27
C ARG A 130 -2.03 -13.70 14.31
N LYS A 131 -2.32 -12.63 15.06
CA LYS A 131 -3.65 -12.02 15.17
C LYS A 131 -4.16 -11.48 13.81
N ALA A 132 -3.32 -10.80 13.05
CA ALA A 132 -3.69 -10.25 11.75
C ALA A 132 -3.90 -11.35 10.69
N VAL A 133 -3.01 -12.35 10.66
CA VAL A 133 -3.15 -13.51 9.76
C VAL A 133 -4.39 -14.33 10.09
N PHE A 134 -4.69 -14.49 11.39
CA PHE A 134 -5.88 -15.18 11.86
C PHE A 134 -7.16 -14.42 11.44
N GLY A 135 -7.22 -13.11 11.65
CA GLY A 135 -8.34 -12.27 11.21
C GLY A 135 -8.60 -12.39 9.71
N LEU A 136 -7.56 -12.26 8.89
CA LEU A 136 -7.67 -12.44 7.43
C LEU A 136 -8.21 -13.81 7.03
N LYS A 137 -7.73 -14.89 7.65
CA LYS A 137 -8.23 -16.25 7.38
C LYS A 137 -9.68 -16.44 7.82
N TYR A 138 -10.03 -15.89 8.98
CA TYR A 138 -11.40 -15.92 9.49
C TYR A 138 -12.34 -15.17 8.56
N ASP A 139 -12.00 -13.94 8.18
CA ASP A 139 -12.79 -13.10 7.29
C ASP A 139 -12.97 -13.77 5.91
N LEU A 140 -11.91 -14.37 5.36
CA LEU A 140 -11.99 -15.17 4.12
C LEU A 140 -12.89 -16.40 4.26
N GLY A 141 -12.83 -17.09 5.40
CA GLY A 141 -13.66 -18.26 5.68
C GLY A 141 -15.14 -17.89 5.87
N VAL A 142 -15.44 -16.77 6.54
CA VAL A 142 -16.79 -16.24 6.68
C VAL A 142 -17.36 -15.80 5.34
N VAL A 143 -16.56 -15.20 4.46
CA VAL A 143 -16.99 -14.86 3.09
C VAL A 143 -17.30 -16.12 2.27
N LYS A 144 -16.57 -17.21 2.48
CA LYS A 144 -16.72 -18.45 1.70
C LYS A 144 -17.83 -19.37 2.21
N GLU A 145 -17.93 -19.54 3.53
CA GLU A 145 -18.75 -20.55 4.19
C GLU A 145 -19.86 -19.93 5.07
N GLY A 146 -19.92 -18.60 5.16
CA GLY A 146 -20.94 -17.87 5.92
C GLY A 146 -20.82 -18.08 7.44
N SER A 147 -21.96 -18.02 8.13
CA SER A 147 -22.04 -18.17 9.60
C SER A 147 -21.63 -19.54 10.12
N ALA A 148 -21.50 -20.55 9.23
CA ALA A 148 -20.99 -21.86 9.58
C ALA A 148 -19.47 -21.86 9.89
N TYR A 149 -18.74 -20.83 9.44
CA TYR A 149 -17.31 -20.69 9.73
C TYR A 149 -17.07 -19.95 11.05
N THR A 150 -17.03 -20.71 12.15
CA THR A 150 -16.84 -20.14 13.49
C THR A 150 -15.36 -19.99 13.84
N GLU A 151 -15.04 -18.95 14.61
CA GLU A 151 -13.67 -18.67 15.09
C GLU A 151 -13.04 -19.89 15.79
N GLY A 152 -13.83 -20.62 16.57
CA GLY A 152 -13.40 -21.84 17.27
C GLY A 152 -13.06 -23.02 16.36
N ARG A 153 -13.45 -23.02 15.08
CA ARG A 153 -13.02 -24.03 14.10
C ARG A 153 -11.61 -23.71 13.58
N VAL A 154 -11.33 -22.44 13.28
CA VAL A 154 -10.01 -21.97 12.82
C VAL A 154 -8.95 -22.22 13.89
N GLN A 155 -9.27 -21.92 15.14
CA GLN A 155 -8.35 -22.15 16.26
C GLN A 155 -8.03 -23.64 16.44
N ARG A 156 -9.04 -24.53 16.33
CA ARG A 156 -8.86 -25.98 16.39
C ARG A 156 -8.02 -26.50 15.23
N GLU A 157 -8.30 -26.07 14.00
CA GLU A 157 -7.52 -26.44 12.83
C GLU A 157 -6.06 -25.98 12.94
N GLU A 158 -5.81 -24.77 13.46
CA GLU A 158 -4.44 -24.29 13.70
C GLU A 158 -3.73 -25.02 14.83
N GLN A 159 -4.42 -25.37 15.92
CA GLN A 159 -3.85 -26.15 17.03
C GLN A 159 -3.48 -27.55 16.56
N LEU A 160 -4.40 -28.25 15.88
CA LEU A 160 -4.16 -29.57 15.30
C LEU A 160 -3.01 -29.54 14.28
N ALA A 161 -2.92 -28.49 13.46
CA ALA A 161 -1.81 -28.34 12.52
C ALA A 161 -0.47 -28.08 13.22
N ARG A 162 -0.45 -27.43 14.39
CA ARG A 162 0.77 -27.24 15.19
C ARG A 162 1.19 -28.52 15.88
N GLU A 163 0.24 -29.23 16.49
CA GLU A 163 0.47 -30.52 17.13
C GLU A 163 0.97 -31.55 16.13
N ARG A 164 0.36 -31.64 14.94
CA ARG A 164 0.85 -32.50 13.85
C ARG A 164 2.27 -32.13 13.43
N LYS A 165 2.59 -30.84 13.27
CA LYS A 165 3.96 -30.40 12.93
C LYS A 165 4.97 -30.69 14.04
N GLU A 166 4.56 -30.58 15.31
CA GLU A 166 5.40 -30.94 16.44
C GLU A 166 5.62 -32.45 16.53
N GLN A 167 4.58 -33.25 16.32
CA GLN A 167 4.66 -34.70 16.21
C GLN A 167 5.57 -35.11 15.06
N GLU A 168 5.35 -34.60 13.85
CA GLU A 168 6.20 -34.85 12.68
C GLU A 168 7.66 -34.46 12.94
N ARG A 169 7.91 -33.36 13.68
CA ARG A 169 9.26 -32.94 14.08
C ARG A 169 9.89 -33.86 15.13
N ARG A 170 9.11 -34.35 16.10
CA ARG A 170 9.56 -35.30 17.13
C ARG A 170 9.86 -36.66 16.49
N GLU A 171 8.98 -37.15 15.63
CA GLU A 171 9.18 -38.33 14.80
C GLU A 171 10.38 -38.15 13.86
N ALA A 172 10.59 -36.95 13.30
CA ALA A 172 11.78 -36.65 12.50
C ALA A 172 13.08 -36.61 13.29
N ALA A 173 13.02 -36.25 14.57
CA ALA A 173 14.18 -36.27 15.46
C ALA A 173 14.44 -37.67 16.05
N GLN A 174 13.42 -38.53 16.10
CA GLN A 174 13.50 -39.87 16.68
C GLN A 174 13.74 -40.99 15.67
N ASP A 175 13.60 -40.75 14.37
CA ASP A 175 13.88 -41.74 13.32
C ASP A 175 15.37 -41.71 12.93
N PRO A 176 16.22 -42.66 13.40
CA PRO A 176 17.65 -42.71 13.09
C PRO A 176 17.93 -43.13 11.64
N SER A 177 16.91 -43.60 10.91
CA SER A 177 16.94 -44.05 9.52
C SER A 177 16.45 -42.99 8.52
N ARG A 178 16.10 -41.79 9.01
CA ARG A 178 15.52 -40.71 8.19
C ARG A 178 16.56 -40.09 7.26
N GLN A 179 16.76 -40.72 6.11
CA GLN A 179 17.41 -40.07 4.98
C GLN A 179 16.49 -38.95 4.50
N LYS A 180 16.97 -37.70 4.52
CA LYS A 180 16.31 -36.60 3.79
C LYS A 180 16.04 -37.12 2.37
N PRO A 181 14.82 -36.98 1.83
CA PRO A 181 14.55 -37.42 0.47
C PRO A 181 15.67 -36.89 -0.42
N PRO A 182 16.37 -37.77 -1.16
CA PRO A 182 17.54 -37.36 -1.93
C PRO A 182 17.13 -36.19 -2.81
N ALA A 183 18.02 -35.19 -2.90
CA ALA A 183 17.78 -34.04 -3.77
C ALA A 183 17.30 -34.58 -5.13
N PRO A 184 16.20 -34.05 -5.69
CA PRO A 184 15.62 -34.59 -6.92
C PRO A 184 16.72 -34.77 -7.96
N THR A 185 16.81 -35.95 -8.56
CA THR A 185 17.85 -36.24 -9.56
C THR A 185 17.69 -35.30 -10.74
N GLU A 186 18.77 -34.98 -11.45
CA GLU A 186 18.75 -34.02 -12.56
C GLU A 186 17.66 -34.33 -13.60
N GLU A 187 17.42 -35.61 -13.87
CA GLU A 187 16.35 -36.06 -14.77
C GLU A 187 14.95 -35.71 -14.25
N GLN A 188 14.72 -35.84 -12.94
CA GLN A 188 13.44 -35.49 -12.30
C GLN A 188 13.20 -33.97 -12.33
N LEU A 189 14.26 -33.17 -12.16
CA LEU A 189 14.21 -31.71 -12.32
C LEU A 189 13.89 -31.33 -13.76
N ARG A 190 14.56 -31.96 -14.74
CA ARG A 190 14.30 -31.73 -16.18
C ARG A 190 12.86 -32.09 -16.55
N HIS A 191 12.32 -33.19 -16.05
CA HIS A 191 10.93 -33.60 -16.27
C HIS A 191 9.94 -32.59 -15.66
N ARG A 192 10.17 -32.16 -14.42
CA ARG A 192 9.32 -31.16 -13.75
C ARG A 192 9.36 -29.79 -14.44
N LEU A 193 10.52 -29.39 -14.96
CA LEU A 193 10.70 -28.16 -15.73
C LEU A 193 10.00 -28.24 -17.10
N LYS A 194 9.97 -29.42 -17.74
CA LYS A 194 9.22 -29.65 -18.98
C LYS A 194 7.71 -29.51 -18.72
N LEU A 195 7.19 -30.16 -17.68
CA LEU A 195 5.77 -30.08 -17.31
C LEU A 195 5.35 -28.65 -16.95
N ARG A 196 6.19 -27.89 -16.23
CA ARG A 196 5.90 -26.48 -15.93
C ARG A 196 5.87 -25.62 -17.20
N ARG A 197 6.77 -25.86 -18.17
CA ARG A 197 6.77 -25.10 -19.43
C ARG A 197 5.52 -25.36 -20.25
N GLU A 198 5.07 -26.61 -20.33
CA GLU A 198 3.80 -26.93 -20.99
C GLU A 198 2.61 -26.27 -20.29
N HIS A 199 2.57 -26.31 -18.95
CA HIS A 199 1.50 -25.67 -18.18
C HIS A 199 1.50 -24.13 -18.31
N LEU A 200 2.67 -23.51 -18.38
CA LEU A 200 2.78 -22.07 -18.62
C LEU A 200 2.36 -21.70 -20.05
N LYS A 201 2.62 -22.57 -21.01
CA LYS A 201 2.21 -22.38 -22.41
C LYS A 201 0.69 -22.35 -22.52
N THR A 202 0.00 -23.32 -21.91
CA THR A 202 -1.48 -23.33 -21.89
C THR A 202 -2.05 -22.10 -21.19
N LEU A 203 -1.45 -21.67 -20.07
CA LEU A 203 -1.89 -20.46 -19.37
C LEU A 203 -1.72 -19.19 -20.21
N ARG A 204 -0.62 -19.07 -20.96
CA ARG A 204 -0.40 -17.94 -21.86
C ARG A 204 -1.42 -17.93 -23.00
N ASP A 205 -1.65 -19.08 -23.61
CA ASP A 205 -2.56 -19.22 -24.75
C ASP A 205 -4.02 -18.91 -24.29
N ASP A 206 -4.40 -19.32 -23.07
CA ASP A 206 -5.68 -18.94 -22.43
C ASP A 206 -5.79 -17.43 -22.15
N VAL A 207 -4.71 -16.79 -21.68
CA VAL A 207 -4.68 -15.35 -21.44
C VAL A 207 -4.83 -14.57 -22.75
N GLN A 208 -4.18 -15.02 -23.81
CA GLN A 208 -4.27 -14.39 -25.12
C GLN A 208 -5.68 -14.54 -25.72
N GLY A 209 -6.28 -15.72 -25.64
CA GLY A 209 -7.68 -15.91 -26.06
C GLY A 209 -8.68 -15.05 -25.26
N ARG A 210 -8.45 -14.88 -23.94
CA ARG A 210 -9.27 -13.97 -23.12
C ARG A 210 -9.05 -12.50 -23.46
N ALA A 211 -7.83 -12.08 -23.77
CA ALA A 211 -7.51 -10.70 -24.14
C ALA A 211 -8.22 -10.28 -25.44
N GLU A 212 -8.28 -11.15 -26.43
CA GLU A 212 -8.98 -10.92 -27.71
C GLU A 212 -10.51 -10.80 -27.50
N THR A 213 -11.06 -11.62 -26.61
CA THR A 213 -12.48 -11.56 -26.22
C THR A 213 -12.81 -10.25 -25.50
N ILE A 214 -11.93 -9.78 -24.62
CA ILE A 214 -12.09 -8.50 -23.92
C ILE A 214 -11.97 -7.32 -24.91
N GLN A 215 -11.04 -7.37 -25.85
CA GLN A 215 -10.84 -6.31 -26.83
C GLN A 215 -12.04 -6.16 -27.77
N SER A 216 -12.67 -7.25 -28.20
CA SER A 216 -13.88 -7.21 -29.03
C SER A 216 -15.12 -6.74 -28.23
N THR A 217 -15.25 -7.19 -26.97
CA THR A 217 -16.32 -6.73 -26.06
C THR A 217 -16.20 -5.23 -25.75
N THR A 218 -14.96 -4.74 -25.60
CA THR A 218 -14.68 -3.33 -25.34
C THR A 218 -14.87 -2.46 -26.59
N LYS A 219 -14.50 -2.95 -27.78
CA LYS A 219 -14.82 -2.28 -29.06
C LYS A 219 -16.33 -2.10 -29.24
N GLY A 220 -17.12 -3.14 -28.96
CA GLY A 220 -18.58 -3.06 -29.01
C GLY A 220 -19.17 -2.04 -28.04
N PHE A 221 -18.56 -1.85 -26.87
CA PHE A 221 -18.97 -0.84 -25.89
C PHE A 221 -18.61 0.58 -26.34
N VAL A 222 -17.38 0.78 -26.83
CA VAL A 222 -16.86 2.08 -27.32
C VAL A 222 -17.61 2.55 -28.57
N ASP A 223 -17.96 1.63 -29.49
CA ASP A 223 -18.78 1.97 -30.66
C ASP A 223 -20.22 2.34 -30.27
N ARG A 224 -20.76 1.72 -29.22
CA ARG A 224 -22.09 2.04 -28.70
C ARG A 224 -22.11 3.39 -27.98
N THR A 225 -21.06 3.71 -27.22
CA THR A 225 -20.93 5.03 -26.56
C THR A 225 -20.63 6.16 -27.53
N SER A 226 -19.79 5.92 -28.55
CA SER A 226 -19.46 6.95 -29.55
C SER A 226 -20.63 7.32 -30.46
N ARG A 227 -21.55 6.38 -30.74
CA ARG A 227 -22.80 6.67 -31.49
C ARG A 227 -23.80 7.49 -30.68
N THR A 228 -23.91 7.24 -29.37
CA THR A 228 -24.78 8.04 -28.48
C THR A 228 -24.25 9.48 -28.33
N VAL A 229 -22.93 9.68 -28.31
CA VAL A 229 -22.34 11.04 -28.23
C VAL A 229 -22.45 11.80 -29.56
N ARG A 230 -22.39 11.13 -30.71
CA ARG A 230 -22.50 11.78 -32.03
C ARG A 230 -23.93 12.16 -32.45
N THR A 231 -24.95 11.54 -31.85
CA THR A 231 -26.35 11.76 -32.23
C THR A 231 -27.08 12.81 -31.39
N THR A 232 -26.43 13.37 -30.36
CA THR A 232 -27.02 14.46 -29.54
C THR A 232 -26.19 15.77 -29.53
N PRO A 233 -25.84 16.41 -30.68
CA PRO A 233 -25.22 17.74 -30.65
C PRO A 233 -26.23 18.90 -30.49
N LYS A 234 -27.51 18.69 -30.81
CA LYS A 234 -28.48 19.79 -30.90
C LYS A 234 -29.18 20.15 -29.58
N ASP A 235 -29.24 19.22 -28.63
CA ASP A 235 -29.94 19.45 -27.35
C ASP A 235 -29.03 20.04 -26.25
N VAL A 236 -27.72 19.81 -26.32
CA VAL A 236 -26.78 20.36 -25.31
C VAL A 236 -26.53 21.86 -25.55
N LYS A 237 -26.59 22.31 -26.80
CA LYS A 237 -26.36 23.72 -27.17
C LYS A 237 -27.53 24.62 -26.81
N SER A 238 -28.77 24.11 -26.85
CA SER A 238 -29.96 24.86 -26.41
C SER A 238 -30.05 24.96 -24.88
N LEU A 239 -29.61 23.92 -24.16
CA LEU A 239 -29.54 23.91 -22.70
C LEU A 239 -28.45 24.84 -22.14
N LEU A 240 -27.34 25.05 -22.87
CA LEU A 240 -26.31 26.02 -22.50
C LEU A 240 -26.65 27.47 -22.91
N ALA A 241 -27.51 27.67 -23.92
CA ALA A 241 -27.86 29.00 -24.42
C ALA A 241 -28.92 29.72 -23.57
N GLN A 242 -29.64 29.02 -22.69
CA GLN A 242 -30.76 29.58 -21.91
C GLN A 242 -30.39 30.01 -20.48
N GLY A 243 -29.12 29.87 -20.05
CA GLY A 243 -28.69 30.10 -18.67
C GLY A 243 -27.71 31.27 -18.45
N GLY A 244 -27.88 32.39 -19.15
CA GLY A 244 -27.04 33.58 -18.97
C GLY A 244 -27.70 34.69 -18.12
N GLY A 245 -27.04 35.05 -17.00
CA GLY A 245 -27.27 36.28 -16.20
C GLY A 245 -27.85 36.01 -14.80
N THR A 246 -27.36 36.52 -13.67
CA THR A 246 -26.49 37.67 -13.36
C THR A 246 -25.94 37.54 -11.92
N ARG A 247 -24.67 37.91 -11.68
CA ARG A 247 -24.26 38.96 -10.70
C ARG A 247 -22.74 39.08 -10.62
N SER A 248 -22.30 40.28 -10.94
CA SER A 248 -20.97 40.87 -10.81
C SER A 248 -20.64 41.21 -9.35
N GLY A 249 -19.35 41.16 -9.00
CA GLY A 249 -18.84 41.62 -7.71
C GLY A 249 -17.38 41.27 -7.42
N ALA A 250 -16.46 41.97 -8.08
CA ALA A 250 -15.09 42.35 -7.68
C ALA A 250 -14.12 41.33 -7.03
N GLY A 251 -12.91 41.25 -7.61
CA GLY A 251 -11.67 41.10 -6.83
C GLY A 251 -10.73 39.97 -7.22
N GLN A 252 -9.89 40.23 -8.23
CA GLN A 252 -8.50 39.77 -8.36
C GLN A 252 -8.16 38.29 -8.06
N SER A 253 -7.78 37.54 -9.09
CA SER A 253 -6.38 37.11 -9.33
C SER A 253 -6.30 35.95 -10.32
N GLY A 254 -5.21 35.93 -11.08
CA GLY A 254 -5.03 35.17 -12.31
C GLY A 254 -5.15 33.65 -12.19
N LEU A 255 -5.97 33.08 -13.06
CA LEU A 255 -6.07 31.65 -13.35
C LEU A 255 -5.23 31.24 -14.58
N GLY A 256 -4.30 32.09 -15.03
CA GLY A 256 -3.45 31.86 -16.20
C GLY A 256 -2.15 31.08 -15.94
N GLU A 257 -1.79 30.78 -14.68
CA GLU A 257 -0.40 30.44 -14.33
C GLU A 257 -0.20 29.09 -13.60
N ARG A 258 -1.15 28.15 -13.70
CA ARG A 258 -1.12 26.93 -12.84
C ARG A 258 -1.08 25.59 -13.58
N TRP A 259 -1.03 25.58 -14.91
CA TRP A 259 -0.93 24.33 -15.68
C TRP A 259 0.40 24.15 -16.42
N GLN A 260 1.39 25.02 -16.19
CA GLN A 260 2.71 24.91 -16.83
C GLN A 260 3.77 24.00 -16.15
N PRO A 261 3.68 23.48 -14.90
CA PRO A 261 4.74 22.60 -14.40
C PRO A 261 4.60 21.12 -14.80
N LEU A 262 3.55 20.69 -15.51
CA LEU A 262 3.41 19.28 -15.91
C LEU A 262 3.95 18.95 -17.31
N THR A 263 4.33 19.93 -18.13
CA THR A 263 5.06 19.68 -19.39
C THR A 263 6.58 19.68 -19.22
N VAL A 264 7.10 20.31 -18.16
CA VAL A 264 8.54 20.26 -17.80
C VAL A 264 8.96 18.86 -17.31
N LEU A 265 8.03 18.06 -16.78
CA LEU A 265 8.33 16.72 -16.27
C LEU A 265 8.54 15.67 -17.38
N ALA A 266 7.95 15.87 -18.56
CA ALA A 266 8.10 14.94 -19.69
C ALA A 266 9.46 15.11 -20.42
N VAL A 267 10.03 16.32 -20.40
CA VAL A 267 11.36 16.61 -21.00
C VAL A 267 12.50 16.31 -20.01
N ALA A 268 12.26 16.39 -18.70
CA ALA A 268 13.27 16.05 -17.68
C ALA A 268 13.57 14.54 -17.58
N GLY A 269 12.62 13.68 -17.98
CA GLY A 269 12.77 12.22 -17.92
C GLY A 269 13.82 11.66 -18.89
N SER A 270 13.97 12.25 -20.07
CA SER A 270 14.96 11.81 -21.06
C SER A 270 16.39 12.26 -20.70
N ALA A 271 16.53 13.46 -20.11
CA ALA A 271 17.83 13.97 -19.64
C ALA A 271 18.40 13.14 -18.47
N PHE A 272 17.54 12.66 -17.55
CA PHE A 272 17.95 11.82 -16.43
C PHE A 272 18.46 10.43 -16.86
N LEU A 273 17.88 9.85 -17.91
CA LEU A 273 18.33 8.57 -18.47
C LEU A 273 19.66 8.68 -19.23
N VAL A 274 19.91 9.80 -19.90
CA VAL A 274 21.20 10.07 -20.57
C VAL A 274 22.32 10.31 -19.55
N PHE A 275 22.02 10.99 -18.43
CA PHE A 275 22.98 11.22 -17.35
C PHE A 275 23.36 9.91 -16.61
N LEU A 276 22.39 9.04 -16.33
CA LEU A 276 22.63 7.72 -15.75
C LEU A 276 23.48 6.82 -16.66
N ARG A 277 23.29 6.90 -17.98
CA ARG A 277 24.11 6.14 -18.94
C ARG A 277 25.57 6.62 -19.03
N ARG A 278 25.85 7.87 -18.66
CA ARG A 278 27.21 8.46 -18.70
C ARG A 278 28.01 8.26 -17.41
N LEU A 279 27.36 7.86 -16.31
CA LEU A 279 28.02 7.61 -15.02
C LEU A 279 28.60 6.19 -14.87
N PHE A 280 28.10 5.25 -15.69
CA PHE A 280 28.50 3.83 -15.66
C PHE A 280 29.35 3.41 -16.86
N ARG A 281 30.04 4.35 -17.50
CA ARG A 281 30.96 4.13 -18.61
C ARG A 281 32.21 4.96 -18.39
#